data_AF-A0AA39UMJ1-F1
#
_entry.id   AF-A0AA39UMJ1-F1
#
_cell.length_a   1.000
_cell.length_b   1.000
_cell.length_c   1.000
_cell.angle_alpha   90.00
_cell.angle_beta   90.00
_cell.angle_gamma   90.00
#
_symmetry.space_group_name_H-M   'P 1'
#
loop_
_entity.id
_entity.type
_entity.pdbx_description
1 polymer ?
#
loop_
_entity_poly.entity_id
_entity_poly.type
_entity_poly.pdbx_seq_one_letter_code
_entity_poly.pdbx_strand_id
1 'polypeptide(L)'
;MTLTWNPKRKPVTPVPSVRKRKPRKSKYVRHRFSSEHPLHGSHHVHVCPPEKRKVPNFVGGMLPRVDKGDREYYCLVMLVLFRPWRSGVDLKGGADILWDTEFDAYPFTEDNRRVMANFNLRYECLDARDDFRA
;
A
#
# COMPACT_ATOMS: atom_id res chain seq x y z
N MET A 1 -15.81 -75.73 -31.11
CA MET A 1 -14.68 -75.08 -30.40
C MET A 1 -15.26 -74.05 -29.45
N THR A 2 -15.32 -74.37 -28.16
CA THR A 2 -15.98 -73.57 -27.11
C THR A 2 -14.97 -72.62 -26.47
N LEU A 3 -15.22 -71.32 -26.53
CA LEU A 3 -14.46 -70.32 -25.77
C LEU A 3 -15.10 -70.15 -24.39
N THR A 4 -14.36 -70.52 -23.35
CA THR A 4 -14.78 -70.49 -21.94
C THR A 4 -14.74 -69.07 -21.38
N TRP A 5 -15.85 -68.67 -20.76
CA TRP A 5 -16.01 -67.45 -19.96
C TRP A 5 -15.20 -67.54 -18.65
N ASN A 6 -14.41 -66.50 -18.34
CA ASN A 6 -13.55 -66.44 -17.15
C ASN A 6 -14.20 -65.61 -16.02
N PRO A 7 -14.54 -66.18 -14.84
CA PRO A 7 -15.42 -65.52 -13.86
C PRO A 7 -14.76 -64.45 -12.95
N LYS A 8 -13.49 -64.08 -13.14
CA LYS A 8 -12.72 -63.36 -12.10
C LYS A 8 -12.41 -61.89 -12.38
N ARG A 9 -13.34 -61.11 -12.94
CA ARG A 9 -13.21 -59.64 -12.90
C ARG A 9 -13.87 -59.11 -11.63
N LYS A 10 -13.05 -58.73 -10.63
CA LYS A 10 -13.54 -58.03 -9.44
C LYS A 10 -14.13 -56.68 -9.86
N PRO A 11 -15.29 -56.26 -9.31
CA PRO A 11 -15.86 -54.96 -9.60
C PRO A 11 -14.90 -53.84 -9.15
N VAL A 12 -14.62 -52.91 -10.05
CA VAL A 12 -13.84 -51.70 -9.75
C VAL A 12 -14.67 -50.87 -8.77
N THR A 13 -14.18 -50.71 -7.53
CA THR A 13 -14.85 -49.86 -6.55
C THR A 13 -14.79 -48.40 -7.00
N PRO A 14 -15.89 -47.65 -6.91
CA PRO A 14 -15.85 -46.22 -7.22
C PRO A 14 -14.89 -45.54 -6.24
N VAL A 15 -13.91 -44.80 -6.77
CA VAL A 15 -13.05 -43.94 -5.96
C VAL A 15 -13.97 -42.96 -5.22
N PRO A 16 -13.91 -42.88 -3.87
CA PRO A 16 -14.78 -41.97 -3.13
C PRO A 16 -14.53 -40.54 -3.61
N SER A 17 -15.61 -39.89 -4.03
CA SER A 17 -15.62 -38.48 -4.44
C SER A 17 -14.99 -37.63 -3.34
N VAL A 18 -13.82 -37.05 -3.64
CA VAL A 18 -13.13 -36.13 -2.74
C VAL A 18 -14.06 -34.93 -2.52
N ARG A 19 -14.68 -34.86 -1.33
CA ARG A 19 -15.49 -33.71 -0.92
C ARG A 19 -14.63 -32.45 -1.04
N LYS A 20 -14.91 -31.61 -2.04
CA LYS A 20 -14.25 -30.30 -2.20
C LYS A 20 -14.52 -29.47 -0.95
N ARG A 21 -13.48 -29.23 -0.15
CA ARG A 21 -13.56 -28.34 1.02
C ARG A 21 -14.03 -26.96 0.53
N LYS A 22 -15.06 -26.40 1.17
CA LYS A 22 -15.50 -25.03 0.90
C LYS A 22 -14.31 -24.09 1.13
N PRO A 23 -14.00 -23.18 0.18
CA PRO A 23 -12.87 -22.28 0.33
C PRO A 23 -13.09 -21.39 1.56
N ARG A 24 -12.12 -21.37 2.48
CA ARG A 24 -12.12 -20.40 3.58
C ARG A 24 -11.99 -19.01 2.96
N LYS A 25 -12.99 -18.14 3.16
CA LYS A 25 -12.90 -16.74 2.74
C LYS A 25 -11.74 -16.10 3.52
N SER A 26 -10.72 -15.66 2.79
CA SER A 26 -9.65 -14.82 3.36
C SER A 26 -10.27 -13.50 3.83
N LYS A 27 -9.89 -13.04 5.02
CA LYS A 27 -10.26 -11.70 5.51
C LYS A 27 -9.56 -10.58 4.72
N TYR A 28 -8.51 -10.91 3.98
CA TYR A 28 -7.70 -9.96 3.23
C TYR A 28 -8.22 -9.84 1.80
N VAL A 29 -8.46 -8.60 1.38
CA VAL A 29 -8.67 -8.24 -0.02
C VAL A 29 -7.34 -8.32 -0.75
N ARG A 30 -7.32 -9.06 -1.87
CA ARG A 30 -6.13 -9.29 -2.69
C ARG A 30 -6.29 -8.55 -4.02
N HIS A 31 -5.28 -7.78 -4.39
CA HIS A 31 -5.19 -7.10 -5.67
C HIS A 31 -4.05 -7.70 -6.49
N ARG A 32 -4.28 -7.90 -7.79
CA ARG A 32 -3.24 -8.33 -8.72
C ARG A 32 -2.49 -7.12 -9.24
N PHE A 33 -1.22 -7.33 -9.61
CA PHE A 33 -0.46 -6.34 -10.36
C PHE A 33 -1.07 -6.14 -11.77
N SER A 34 -0.69 -5.06 -12.47
CA SER A 34 -1.01 -4.91 -13.90
C SER A 34 -0.40 -6.05 -14.70
N SER A 35 -0.95 -6.36 -15.88
CA SER A 35 -0.46 -7.44 -16.76
C SER A 35 0.99 -7.24 -17.19
N GLU A 36 1.44 -5.99 -17.25
CA GLU A 36 2.81 -5.59 -17.64
C GLU A 36 3.82 -5.78 -16.50
N HIS A 37 3.38 -5.97 -15.26
CA HIS A 37 4.28 -6.07 -14.13
C HIS A 37 4.98 -7.45 -14.11
N PRO A 38 6.31 -7.53 -13.90
CA PRO A 38 7.06 -8.80 -13.92
C PRO A 38 6.52 -9.88 -12.97
N LEU A 39 5.87 -9.45 -11.89
CA LEU A 39 5.30 -10.34 -10.86
C LEU A 39 3.80 -10.61 -11.01
N HIS A 40 3.16 -10.23 -12.13
CA HIS A 40 1.72 -10.39 -12.32
C HIS A 40 1.21 -11.81 -12.09
N GLY A 41 1.91 -12.81 -12.64
CA GLY A 41 1.51 -14.22 -12.57
C GLY A 41 1.86 -14.91 -11.25
N SER A 42 2.74 -14.32 -10.44
CA SER A 42 3.32 -14.99 -9.25
C SER A 42 2.93 -14.34 -7.93
N HIS A 43 2.65 -13.03 -7.91
CA HIS A 43 2.43 -12.28 -6.68
C HIS A 43 1.10 -11.50 -6.68
N HIS A 44 0.65 -11.15 -5.48
CA HIS A 44 -0.49 -10.26 -5.28
C HIS A 44 -0.20 -9.35 -4.09
N VAL A 45 -0.83 -8.18 -4.10
CA VAL A 45 -0.82 -7.25 -2.97
C VAL A 45 -2.00 -7.58 -2.08
N HIS A 46 -1.79 -7.60 -0.76
CA HIS A 46 -2.89 -7.63 0.21
C HIS A 46 -3.00 -6.27 0.88
N VAL A 47 -4.22 -5.78 1.01
CA VAL A 47 -4.48 -4.55 1.77
C VAL A 47 -4.63 -4.91 3.24
N CYS A 48 -3.85 -4.26 4.10
CA CYS A 48 -4.00 -4.41 5.54
C CYS A 48 -5.34 -3.81 6.00
N PRO A 49 -6.15 -4.54 6.78
CA PRO A 49 -7.37 -4.01 7.33
C PRO A 49 -7.07 -2.86 8.32
N PRO A 50 -8.03 -1.94 8.56
CA PRO A 50 -7.86 -0.80 9.46
C PRO A 50 -7.30 -1.18 10.84
N GLU A 51 -7.79 -2.27 11.43
CA GLU A 51 -7.34 -2.74 12.77
C GLU A 51 -5.87 -3.19 12.81
N LYS A 52 -5.25 -3.41 11.64
CA LYS A 52 -3.85 -3.82 11.51
C LYS A 52 -2.99 -2.77 10.79
N ARG A 53 -3.49 -1.54 10.67
CA ARG A 53 -2.69 -0.43 10.11
C ARG A 53 -1.43 -0.26 10.93
N LYS A 54 -0.33 -0.06 10.22
CA LYS A 54 0.98 0.24 10.80
C LYS A 54 1.25 1.72 10.60
N VAL A 55 1.93 2.33 11.56
CA VAL A 55 2.43 3.70 11.45
C VAL A 55 3.83 3.63 10.85
N PRO A 56 4.09 4.24 9.69
CA PRO A 56 5.43 4.32 9.14
C PRO A 56 6.37 5.05 10.11
N ASN A 57 7.56 4.48 10.34
CA ASN A 57 8.62 5.15 11.09
C ASN A 57 9.67 5.66 10.10
N PHE A 58 9.83 6.98 10.01
CA PHE A 58 10.78 7.61 9.11
C PHE A 58 12.20 7.53 9.69
N VAL A 59 13.15 7.02 8.90
CA VAL A 59 14.56 6.88 9.27
C VAL A 59 15.39 7.81 8.37
N GLY A 60 16.40 8.48 8.94
CA GLY A 60 17.33 9.33 8.17
C GLY A 60 17.12 10.84 8.30
N GLY A 61 16.22 11.30 9.17
CA GLY A 61 16.03 12.72 9.45
C GLY A 61 14.61 13.03 9.89
N MET A 62 14.35 14.28 10.25
CA MET A 62 13.01 14.75 10.53
C MET A 62 12.35 15.25 9.24
N LEU A 63 11.04 14.99 9.08
CA LEU A 63 10.25 15.49 7.94
C LEU A 63 10.20 17.02 7.94
N PRO A 64 10.14 17.71 6.79
CA PRO A 64 10.13 19.17 6.76
C PRO A 64 8.98 19.76 7.58
N ARG A 65 9.25 20.88 8.25
CA ARG A 65 8.27 21.67 8.99
C ARG A 65 7.37 22.44 8.03
N VAL A 66 6.11 22.63 8.41
CA VAL A 66 5.18 23.46 7.63
C VAL A 66 5.38 24.95 7.91
N ASP A 67 5.82 25.28 9.13
CA ASP A 67 5.92 26.64 9.66
C ASP A 67 7.31 27.26 9.49
N LYS A 68 8.35 26.44 9.26
CA LYS A 68 9.75 26.87 9.15
C LYS A 68 10.47 26.12 8.02
N GLY A 69 11.42 26.79 7.37
CA GLY A 69 12.31 26.19 6.37
C GLY A 69 11.83 26.41 4.93
N ASP A 70 12.23 25.49 4.05
CA ASP A 70 11.96 25.57 2.60
C ASP A 70 10.57 25.02 2.26
N ARG A 71 9.69 25.93 1.82
CA ARG A 71 8.31 25.63 1.42
C ARG A 71 8.24 24.71 0.20
N GLU A 72 9.09 24.93 -0.80
CA GLU A 72 9.11 24.10 -2.01
C GLU A 72 9.51 22.67 -1.67
N TYR A 73 10.50 22.52 -0.78
CA TYR A 73 10.89 21.21 -0.28
C TYR A 73 9.78 20.54 0.55
N TYR A 74 9.08 21.28 1.40
CA TYR A 74 7.91 20.77 2.12
C TYR A 74 6.84 20.24 1.16
N CYS A 75 6.46 21.04 0.16
CA CYS A 75 5.44 20.69 -0.83
C CYS A 75 5.83 19.45 -1.63
N LEU A 76 7.08 19.37 -2.09
CA LEU A 76 7.64 18.18 -2.76
C LEU A 76 7.49 16.93 -1.87
N VAL A 77 7.92 17.00 -0.61
CA VAL A 77 7.89 15.84 0.29
C VAL A 77 6.45 15.39 0.55
N MET A 78 5.50 16.31 0.76
CA MET A 78 4.11 15.95 0.97
C MET A 78 3.46 15.35 -0.28
N LEU A 79 3.78 15.85 -1.47
CA LEU A 79 3.33 15.23 -2.73
C LEU A 79 3.89 13.81 -2.87
N VAL A 80 5.18 13.59 -2.62
CA VAL A 80 5.81 12.26 -2.66
C VAL A 80 5.12 11.26 -1.71
N LEU A 81 4.66 11.70 -0.54
CA LEU A 81 4.04 10.84 0.45
C LEU A 81 2.55 10.54 0.18
N PHE A 82 1.80 11.50 -0.36
CA PHE A 82 0.34 11.44 -0.39
C PHE A 82 -0.30 11.48 -1.79
N ARG A 83 0.48 11.79 -2.83
CA ARG A 83 0.05 11.64 -4.23
C ARG A 83 0.51 10.27 -4.74
N PRO A 84 -0.32 9.44 -5.35
CA PRO A 84 0.15 8.22 -6.00
C PRO A 84 1.06 8.58 -7.20
N TRP A 85 2.24 7.97 -7.29
CA TRP A 85 3.18 8.20 -8.39
C TRP A 85 3.93 6.91 -8.74
N ARG A 86 4.43 6.84 -9.98
CA ARG A 86 5.39 5.82 -10.45
C ARG A 86 6.71 6.44 -10.88
N SER A 87 6.68 7.71 -11.25
CA SER A 87 7.82 8.50 -11.69
C SER A 87 7.66 9.96 -11.26
N GLY A 88 8.73 10.76 -11.38
CA GLY A 88 8.70 12.17 -11.00
C GLY A 88 7.70 13.01 -11.81
N VAL A 89 7.39 12.61 -13.06
CA VAL A 89 6.42 13.32 -13.91
C VAL A 89 4.98 13.18 -13.41
N ASP A 90 4.68 12.14 -12.62
CA ASP A 90 3.36 11.98 -12.00
C ASP A 90 3.15 13.00 -10.87
N LEU A 91 4.22 13.57 -10.33
CA LEU A 91 4.18 14.51 -9.20
C LEU A 91 4.15 15.98 -9.64
N LYS A 92 4.69 16.29 -10.82
CA LYS A 92 4.86 17.66 -11.32
C LYS A 92 4.80 17.71 -12.83
N GLY A 93 3.90 18.54 -13.39
CA GLY A 93 3.59 18.58 -14.82
C GLY A 93 4.68 19.16 -15.73
N GLY A 94 5.71 19.80 -15.19
CA GLY A 94 6.82 20.36 -15.96
C GLY A 94 7.86 21.05 -15.07
N ALA A 95 9.05 21.27 -15.60
CA ALA A 95 10.16 21.87 -14.85
C ALA A 95 9.85 23.30 -14.35
N ASP A 96 9.07 24.06 -15.12
CA ASP A 96 8.78 25.47 -14.88
C ASP A 96 7.66 25.71 -13.84
N ILE A 97 6.94 24.66 -13.44
CA ILE A 97 5.87 24.75 -12.43
C ILE A 97 6.52 24.79 -11.04
N LEU A 98 5.94 25.45 -10.04
CA LEU A 98 6.43 25.37 -8.66
C LEU A 98 5.80 24.19 -7.91
N TRP A 99 6.50 23.63 -6.94
CA TRP A 99 5.99 22.53 -6.12
C TRP A 99 4.81 22.96 -5.26
N ASP A 100 4.82 24.20 -4.76
CA ASP A 100 3.71 24.79 -4.03
C ASP A 100 2.43 24.88 -4.89
N THR A 101 2.56 25.21 -6.17
CA THR A 101 1.43 25.22 -7.11
C THR A 101 0.82 23.84 -7.31
N GLU A 102 1.65 22.81 -7.50
CA GLU A 102 1.18 21.41 -7.62
C GLU A 102 0.57 20.90 -6.31
N PHE A 103 1.13 21.32 -5.17
CA PHE A 103 0.63 20.98 -3.85
C PHE A 103 -0.77 21.56 -3.63
N ASP A 104 -0.96 22.85 -3.90
CA ASP A 104 -2.26 23.51 -3.72
C ASP A 104 -3.33 22.98 -4.68
N ALA A 105 -2.93 22.59 -5.90
CA ALA A 105 -3.84 22.02 -6.88
C ALA A 105 -4.24 20.57 -6.56
N TYR A 106 -3.41 19.82 -5.82
CA TYR A 106 -3.68 18.41 -5.55
C TYR A 106 -4.75 18.24 -4.46
N PRO A 107 -5.83 17.48 -4.72
CA PRO A 107 -6.95 17.32 -3.80
C PRO A 107 -6.62 16.36 -2.64
N PHE A 108 -5.82 16.80 -1.68
CA PHE A 108 -5.53 16.03 -0.47
C PHE A 108 -6.82 15.74 0.31
N THR A 109 -7.00 14.47 0.70
CA THR A 109 -8.10 14.06 1.58
C THR A 109 -7.93 14.66 2.98
N GLU A 110 -9.02 14.69 3.75
CA GLU A 110 -8.97 15.15 5.14
C GLU A 110 -8.01 14.31 6.00
N ASP A 111 -8.00 12.98 5.78
CA ASP A 111 -7.05 12.08 6.43
C ASP A 111 -5.60 12.44 6.09
N ASN A 112 -5.29 12.79 4.83
CA ASN A 112 -3.96 13.22 4.44
C ASN A 112 -3.56 14.49 5.19
N ARG A 113 -4.43 15.50 5.21
CA ARG A 113 -4.20 16.78 5.90
C ARG A 113 -3.98 16.57 7.40
N ARG A 114 -4.77 15.70 8.04
CA ARG A 114 -4.59 15.34 9.45
C ARG A 114 -3.23 14.70 9.72
N VAL A 115 -2.77 13.79 8.85
CA VAL A 115 -1.44 13.18 9.00
C VAL A 115 -0.33 14.22 8.79
N MET A 116 -0.46 15.12 7.80
CA MET A 116 0.49 16.22 7.61
C MET A 116 0.59 17.12 8.83
N ALA A 117 -0.54 17.48 9.44
CA ALA A 117 -0.55 18.29 10.67
C ALA A 117 0.17 17.58 11.82
N ASN A 118 -0.03 16.27 11.96
CA ASN A 118 0.66 15.46 12.99
C ASN A 118 2.18 15.42 12.79
N PHE A 119 2.71 15.62 11.58
CA PHE A 119 4.16 15.71 11.37
C PHE A 119 4.76 16.93 12.09
N ASN A 120 3.98 18.01 12.26
CA ASN A 120 4.44 19.21 12.95
C ASN A 120 4.47 19.06 14.47
N LEU A 121 3.62 18.20 15.03
CA LEU A 121 3.47 18.02 16.48
C LEU A 121 4.80 17.70 17.20
N ARG A 122 5.66 16.89 16.57
CA ARG A 122 6.98 16.57 17.15
C ARG A 122 7.85 17.82 17.31
N TYR A 123 7.76 18.76 16.38
CA TYR A 123 8.50 20.01 16.44
C TYR A 123 7.95 20.95 17.50
N GLU A 124 6.63 21.06 17.61
CA GLU A 124 5.96 21.84 18.66
C GLU A 124 6.40 21.37 20.05
N CYS A 125 6.49 20.05 20.27
CA CYS A 125 6.99 19.51 21.53
C CYS A 125 8.47 19.81 21.79
N LEU A 126 9.31 19.81 20.74
CA LEU A 126 10.74 20.13 20.88
C LEU A 126 10.94 21.62 21.17
N ASP A 127 10.27 22.49 20.42
CA ASP A 127 10.30 23.94 20.62
C ASP A 127 9.82 24.28 22.05
N ALA A 128 8.69 23.74 22.50
CA ALA A 128 8.17 23.98 23.85
C ALA A 128 9.13 23.55 24.99
N ARG A 129 9.86 22.45 24.79
CA ARG A 129 10.88 21.98 25.75
C ARG A 129 12.06 22.94 25.80
N ASP A 130 12.50 23.42 24.65
CA ASP A 130 13.67 24.27 24.54
C ASP A 130 13.35 25.69 25.03
N ASP A 131 12.14 26.19 24.77
CA ASP A 131 11.62 27.46 25.31
C ASP A 131 11.51 27.43 26.85
N PHE A 132 11.14 26.30 27.45
CA PHE A 132 11.13 26.14 28.91
C PHE A 132 12.54 26.20 29.54
N ARG A 133 13.59 25.99 28.73
CA ARG A 133 14.99 25.97 29.18
C ARG A 133 15.73 27.29 28.93
N ALA A 134 15.10 28.26 28.25
CA ALA A 134 15.65 29.57 27.94
C ALA A 134 15.37 30.58 29.07
#